data_AF-A0A0L0F642-F1
#
_entry.id   AF-A0A0L0F642-F1
#
_cell.length_a   1.000
_cell.length_b   1.000
_cell.length_c   1.000
_cell.angle_alpha   90.00
_cell.angle_beta   90.00
_cell.angle_gamma   90.00
#
_symmetry.space_group_name_H-M   'P 1'
#
loop_
_entity.id
_entity.type
_entity.pdbx_description
1 polymer ?
#
loop_
_entity_poly.entity_id
_entity_poly.type
_entity_poly.pdbx_seq_one_letter_code
_entity_poly.pdbx_strand_id
1 'polypeptide(L)'
;MDFYDAFNTTDTNRFKSGDVAEQLATVCVTLGENPYVCYASSANRAGDLALALQARLDELVADETIKQTGPRGQLLVLDRTVDVISPVLHELTYQAMAYDLLDIDNDVYVHEAKGPAGTKTTQTILGEHDALWPDL
;
A
#
# COMPACT_ATOMS: atom_id res chain seq x y z
N MET A 1 -4.89 36.19 -10.78
CA MET A 1 -5.38 34.80 -10.70
C MET A 1 -4.10 34.00 -10.65
N ASP A 2 -3.65 33.78 -9.43
CA ASP A 2 -2.24 33.56 -9.17
C ASP A 2 -2.02 32.06 -9.11
N PHE A 3 -1.34 31.54 -10.13
CA PHE A 3 -0.97 30.14 -10.19
C PHE A 3 0.08 29.90 -9.10
N TYR A 4 -0.26 29.08 -8.10
CA TYR A 4 0.72 28.55 -7.16
C TYR A 4 1.58 27.51 -7.89
N ASP A 5 2.90 27.69 -7.80
CA ASP A 5 3.86 26.67 -8.20
C ASP A 5 3.85 25.55 -7.14
N ALA A 6 3.22 24.41 -7.47
CA ALA A 6 3.16 23.24 -6.59
C ALA A 6 4.53 22.56 -6.41
N PHE A 7 5.57 23.03 -7.11
CA PHE A 7 6.93 22.51 -7.07
C PHE A 7 7.94 23.51 -6.51
N ASN A 8 7.56 24.36 -5.56
CA ASN A 8 8.54 25.09 -4.76
C ASN A 8 9.24 24.12 -3.78
N THR A 9 10.15 23.32 -4.32
CA THR A 9 10.90 22.23 -3.67
C THR A 9 11.98 22.78 -2.72
N THR A 10 11.57 23.42 -1.64
CA THR A 10 12.42 23.62 -0.45
C THR A 10 12.08 22.67 0.70
N ASP A 11 11.05 21.83 0.56
CA ASP A 11 10.85 20.67 1.44
C ASP A 11 11.69 19.48 0.96
N THR A 12 12.99 19.51 1.27
CA THR A 12 13.93 18.38 1.16
C THR A 12 13.63 17.23 2.14
N ASN A 13 12.37 17.10 2.59
CA ASN A 13 12.00 16.18 3.66
C ASN A 13 10.68 15.49 3.28
N ARG A 14 10.74 14.19 2.92
CA ARG A 14 9.80 13.15 3.41
C ARG A 14 9.89 11.76 2.76
N PHE A 15 10.40 11.62 1.53
CA PHE A 15 10.57 10.28 0.95
C PHE A 15 12.02 9.84 1.03
N LYS A 16 12.35 9.11 2.09
CA LYS A 16 13.64 8.43 2.20
C LYS A 16 13.47 7.05 1.58
N SER A 17 13.91 6.89 0.33
CA SER A 17 13.87 5.61 -0.38
C SER A 17 14.50 4.47 0.44
N GLY A 18 15.52 4.78 1.27
CA GLY A 18 16.13 3.82 2.20
C GLY A 18 15.18 3.29 3.29
N ASP A 19 14.37 4.15 3.92
CA ASP A 19 13.46 3.73 4.99
C ASP A 19 12.36 2.79 4.43
N VAL A 20 11.83 3.12 3.25
CA VAL A 20 10.84 2.28 2.55
C VAL A 20 11.47 0.99 2.03
N ALA A 21 12.70 1.05 1.51
CA ALA A 21 13.44 -0.14 1.09
C ALA A 21 13.65 -1.11 2.27
N GLU A 22 13.99 -0.61 3.47
CA GLU A 22 14.11 -1.45 4.66
C GLU A 22 12.79 -2.15 4.98
N GLN A 23 11.68 -1.40 4.98
CA GLN A 23 10.35 -1.96 5.26
C GLN A 23 9.94 -3.01 4.23
N LEU A 24 10.19 -2.79 2.94
CA LEU A 24 9.90 -3.77 1.90
C LEU A 24 10.81 -5.01 2.00
N ALA A 25 12.07 -4.82 2.41
CA ALA A 25 12.99 -5.93 2.64
C ALA A 25 12.54 -6.82 3.80
N THR A 26 12.01 -6.26 4.90
CA THR A 26 11.49 -7.08 6.02
C THR A 26 10.30 -7.93 5.63
N VAL A 27 9.47 -7.49 4.69
CA VAL A 27 8.40 -8.32 4.09
C VAL A 27 9.01 -9.51 3.35
N CYS A 28 10.03 -9.27 2.52
CA CYS A 28 10.72 -10.33 1.78
C CYS A 28 11.39 -11.35 2.73
N VAL A 29 12.00 -10.87 3.82
CA VAL A 29 12.55 -11.73 4.89
C VAL A 29 11.47 -12.58 5.54
N THR A 30 10.34 -11.98 5.90
CA THR A 30 9.23 -12.68 6.56
C THR A 30 8.63 -13.77 5.69
N LEU A 31 8.54 -13.52 4.38
CA LEU A 31 8.08 -14.50 3.40
C LEU A 31 9.16 -15.53 3.01
N GLY A 32 10.43 -15.29 3.38
CA GLY A 32 11.57 -16.13 3.00
C GLY A 32 11.92 -16.05 1.51
N GLU A 33 11.62 -14.93 0.86
CA GLU A 33 11.69 -14.76 -0.59
C GLU A 33 12.77 -13.75 -1.01
N ASN A 34 13.46 -14.05 -2.11
CA ASN A 34 14.35 -13.10 -2.80
C ASN A 34 13.82 -12.84 -4.22
N PRO A 35 12.88 -11.90 -4.38
CA PRO A 35 12.26 -11.62 -5.67
C PRO A 35 13.22 -10.90 -6.64
N TYR A 36 12.90 -10.91 -7.93
CA TYR A 36 13.48 -9.97 -8.89
C TYR A 36 12.81 -8.60 -8.73
N VAL A 37 13.60 -7.57 -8.42
CA VAL A 37 13.09 -6.20 -8.32
C VAL A 37 13.01 -5.59 -9.72
N CYS A 38 11.82 -5.12 -10.09
CA CYS A 38 11.56 -4.47 -11.38
C CYS A 38 10.88 -3.11 -11.14
N TYR A 39 11.08 -2.16 -12.05
CA TYR A 39 10.44 -0.85 -11.98
C TYR A 39 10.11 -0.32 -13.38
N ALA A 40 9.15 0.60 -13.48
CA ALA A 40 8.81 1.24 -14.75
C ALA A 40 9.93 2.21 -15.19
N SER A 41 10.42 2.08 -16.42
CA SER A 41 11.55 2.89 -16.92
C SER A 41 11.27 4.40 -16.96
N SER A 42 10.01 4.80 -17.01
CA SER A 42 9.58 6.20 -16.98
C SER A 42 9.59 6.83 -15.59
N ALA A 43 9.82 6.04 -14.53
CA ALA A 43 9.61 6.43 -13.14
C ALA A 43 10.94 6.61 -12.37
N ASN A 44 11.51 7.83 -12.40
CA ASN A 44 12.80 8.13 -11.75
C ASN A 44 12.82 7.76 -10.26
N ARG A 45 11.77 8.12 -9.51
CA ARG A 45 11.70 7.87 -8.06
C ARG A 45 11.49 6.38 -7.72
N ALA A 46 10.75 5.65 -8.57
CA ALA A 46 10.57 4.22 -8.41
C ALA A 46 11.90 3.48 -8.67
N GLY A 47 12.70 3.95 -9.63
CA GLY A 47 14.05 3.44 -9.89
C GLY A 47 14.99 3.60 -8.69
N ASP A 48 15.00 4.77 -8.05
CA ASP A 48 15.82 5.01 -6.85
C ASP A 48 15.43 4.06 -5.69
N LEU A 49 14.13 3.87 -5.45
CA LEU A 49 13.64 2.92 -4.45
C LEU A 49 14.00 1.47 -4.81
N ALA A 50 13.80 1.09 -6.07
CA ALA A 50 14.11 -0.26 -6.55
C ALA A 50 15.59 -0.60 -6.39
N LEU A 51 16.48 0.35 -6.69
CA LEU A 51 17.92 0.17 -6.51
C LEU A 51 18.30 0.01 -5.02
N ALA A 52 17.74 0.86 -4.16
CA ALA A 52 17.96 0.78 -2.71
C ALA A 52 17.44 -0.56 -2.14
N LEU A 53 16.26 -0.99 -2.58
CA LEU A 53 15.68 -2.27 -2.19
C LEU A 53 16.52 -3.46 -2.67
N GLN A 54 16.98 -3.45 -3.91
CA GLN A 54 17.84 -4.52 -4.44
C GLN A 54 19.14 -4.63 -3.64
N ALA A 55 19.80 -3.49 -3.37
CA ALA A 55 21.02 -3.47 -2.56
C ALA A 55 20.77 -4.08 -1.16
N ARG A 56 19.63 -3.75 -0.54
CA ARG A 56 19.28 -4.28 0.77
C ARG A 56 18.98 -5.79 0.75
N LEU A 57 18.30 -6.28 -0.27
CA LEU A 57 18.05 -7.71 -0.45
C LEU A 57 19.36 -8.48 -0.68
N ASP A 58 20.29 -7.92 -1.44
CA ASP A 58 21.60 -8.54 -1.69
C ASP A 58 22.41 -8.71 -0.39
N GLU A 59 22.38 -7.70 0.49
CA GLU A 59 22.96 -7.80 1.85
C GLU A 59 22.31 -8.93 2.67
N LEU A 60 20.98 -8.99 2.71
CA LEU A 60 20.24 -9.99 3.49
C LEU A 60 20.42 -11.42 2.98
N VAL A 61 20.64 -11.58 1.67
CA VAL A 61 20.99 -12.86 1.06
C VAL A 61 22.43 -13.25 1.40
N ALA A 62 23.36 -12.29 1.35
CA ALA A 62 24.76 -12.52 1.73
C ALA A 62 24.90 -12.93 3.21
N ASP A 63 24.07 -12.36 4.09
CA ASP A 63 24.01 -12.69 5.52
C ASP A 63 23.21 -13.97 5.84
N GLU A 64 22.80 -14.74 4.82
CA GLU A 64 21.94 -15.93 4.95
C GLU A 64 20.61 -15.70 5.70
N THR A 65 20.16 -14.45 5.80
CA THR A 65 18.88 -14.09 6.45
C THR A 65 17.70 -14.51 5.58
N ILE A 66 17.82 -14.37 4.26
CA ILE A 66 16.86 -14.89 3.29
C ILE A 66 17.39 -16.21 2.73
N LYS A 67 16.68 -17.31 3.01
CA LYS A 67 16.97 -18.63 2.45
C LYS A 67 15.94 -18.99 1.40
N GLN A 68 16.25 -18.65 0.15
CA GLN A 68 15.37 -18.95 -0.96
C GLN A 68 15.22 -20.47 -1.16
N THR A 69 14.00 -20.97 -1.05
CA THR A 69 13.67 -22.40 -1.13
C THR A 69 12.97 -22.81 -2.44
N GLY A 70 12.83 -21.88 -3.40
CA GLY A 70 12.08 -22.10 -4.63
C GLY A 70 12.41 -21.10 -5.75
N PRO A 71 11.62 -21.10 -6.85
CA PRO A 71 11.79 -20.12 -7.93
C PRO A 71 11.56 -18.69 -7.41
N ARG A 72 12.33 -17.75 -7.95
CA ARG A 72 12.23 -16.34 -7.58
C ARG A 72 10.91 -15.72 -8.03
N GLY A 73 10.20 -15.09 -7.09
CA GLY A 73 9.09 -14.18 -7.39
C GLY A 73 9.56 -12.89 -8.08
N GLN A 74 8.61 -11.99 -8.36
CA GLN A 74 8.88 -10.64 -8.88
C GLN A 74 8.28 -9.60 -7.94
N LEU A 75 9.01 -8.51 -7.71
CA LEU A 75 8.55 -7.35 -6.94
C LEU A 75 8.60 -6.13 -7.86
N LEU A 76 7.42 -5.62 -8.23
CA LEU A 76 7.27 -4.49 -9.14
C LEU A 76 7.09 -3.19 -8.35
N VAL A 77 8.03 -2.25 -8.50
CA VAL A 77 7.99 -0.92 -7.92
C VAL A 77 7.41 0.06 -8.93
N LEU A 78 6.29 0.69 -8.57
CA LEU A 78 5.59 1.67 -9.40
C LEU A 78 5.45 2.99 -8.66
N ASP A 79 5.31 4.07 -9.43
CA ASP A 79 4.77 5.32 -8.92
C ASP A 79 3.30 5.48 -9.34
N ARG A 80 2.59 6.45 -8.74
CA ARG A 80 1.18 6.69 -9.04
C ARG A 80 0.95 7.22 -10.47
N THR A 81 2.00 7.72 -11.14
CA THR A 81 1.86 8.33 -12.48
C THR A 81 1.53 7.31 -13.56
N VAL A 82 1.78 6.01 -13.29
CA VAL A 82 1.38 4.91 -14.16
C VAL A 82 -0.14 4.88 -14.38
N ASP A 83 -0.92 5.33 -13.40
CA ASP A 83 -2.38 5.37 -13.46
C ASP A 83 -2.96 6.45 -12.54
N VAL A 84 -3.31 7.57 -13.15
CA VAL A 84 -3.92 8.72 -12.47
C VAL A 84 -5.45 8.69 -12.49
N ILE A 85 -6.08 7.73 -13.20
CA ILE A 85 -7.53 7.71 -13.42
C ILE A 85 -8.22 6.82 -12.39
N SER A 86 -7.72 5.60 -12.16
CA SER A 86 -8.36 4.67 -11.22
C SER A 86 -8.56 5.19 -9.78
N PRO A 87 -7.70 6.06 -9.19
CA PRO A 87 -7.93 6.50 -7.82
C PRO A 87 -8.98 7.61 -7.69
N VAL A 88 -9.48 8.16 -8.80
CA VAL A 88 -10.53 9.22 -8.80
C VAL A 88 -11.85 8.74 -9.41
N LEU A 89 -11.88 7.52 -9.93
CA LEU A 89 -13.08 6.91 -10.49
C LEU A 89 -13.97 6.40 -9.36
N HIS A 90 -15.28 6.67 -9.42
CA HIS A 90 -16.23 6.01 -8.53
C HIS A 90 -16.35 4.54 -8.94
N GLU A 91 -15.84 3.65 -8.11
CA GLU A 91 -15.89 2.21 -8.32
C GLU A 91 -17.18 1.60 -7.76
N LEU A 92 -17.67 0.55 -8.40
CA LEU A 92 -18.95 -0.11 -8.06
C LEU A 92 -18.77 -1.51 -7.46
N THR A 93 -17.54 -1.86 -7.05
CA THR A 93 -17.28 -3.03 -6.21
C THR A 93 -17.59 -2.70 -4.75
N TYR A 94 -18.07 -3.68 -3.98
CA TYR A 94 -18.67 -3.42 -2.65
C TYR A 94 -17.73 -2.66 -1.70
N GLN A 95 -16.51 -3.15 -1.52
CA GLN A 95 -15.50 -2.47 -0.71
C GLN A 95 -15.16 -1.07 -1.23
N ALA A 96 -14.88 -0.92 -2.53
CA ALA A 96 -14.47 0.37 -3.07
C ALA A 96 -15.59 1.42 -2.96
N MET A 97 -16.82 1.05 -3.29
CA MET A 97 -17.99 1.92 -3.18
C MET A 97 -18.28 2.32 -1.72
N ALA A 98 -18.13 1.38 -0.77
CA ALA A 98 -18.33 1.66 0.65
C ALA A 98 -17.32 2.69 1.17
N TYR A 99 -16.03 2.52 0.86
CA TYR A 99 -14.97 3.44 1.31
C TYR A 99 -14.99 4.80 0.59
N ASP A 100 -15.57 4.87 -0.60
CA ASP A 100 -15.73 6.12 -1.35
C ASP A 100 -16.95 6.94 -0.86
N LEU A 101 -18.08 6.27 -0.62
CA LEU A 101 -19.36 6.96 -0.35
C LEU A 101 -19.73 7.10 1.12
N LEU A 102 -19.19 6.26 2.01
CA LEU A 102 -19.53 6.24 3.44
C LEU A 102 -18.40 6.84 4.28
N ASP A 103 -18.77 7.35 5.45
CA ASP A 103 -17.80 7.86 6.43
C ASP A 103 -17.17 6.68 7.20
N ILE A 104 -16.13 6.11 6.60
CA ILE A 104 -15.34 5.01 7.16
C ILE A 104 -13.95 5.57 7.49
N ASP A 105 -13.60 5.58 8.77
CA ASP A 105 -12.29 6.04 9.25
C ASP A 105 -11.55 4.88 9.91
N ASN A 106 -10.33 4.57 9.43
CA ASN A 106 -9.51 3.45 9.89
C ASN A 106 -10.30 2.13 9.97
N ASP A 107 -11.01 1.79 8.89
CA ASP A 107 -11.85 0.60 8.77
C ASP A 107 -13.06 0.54 9.73
N VAL A 108 -13.35 1.62 10.45
CA VAL A 108 -14.49 1.71 11.36
C VAL A 108 -15.67 2.37 10.68
N TYR A 109 -16.74 1.62 10.50
CA TYR A 109 -18.02 2.12 10.02
C TYR A 109 -19.01 2.34 11.17
N VAL A 110 -19.52 3.57 11.30
CA VAL A 110 -20.51 3.94 12.32
C VAL A 110 -21.91 3.96 11.72
N HIS A 111 -22.82 3.16 12.26
CA HIS A 111 -24.20 3.06 11.75
C HIS A 111 -25.22 2.89 12.88
N GLU A 112 -26.49 3.14 12.56
CA GLU A 112 -27.60 2.88 13.47
C GLU A 112 -28.11 1.45 13.32
N ALA A 113 -28.02 0.67 14.40
CA ALA A 113 -28.55 -0.68 14.46
C ALA A 113 -29.84 -0.71 15.30
N LYS A 114 -30.89 -1.37 14.79
CA LYS A 114 -32.11 -1.60 15.57
C LYS A 114 -31.95 -2.86 16.42
N GLY A 115 -31.96 -2.68 17.73
CA GLY A 115 -31.99 -3.76 18.70
C GLY A 115 -33.35 -3.88 19.41
N PRO A 116 -33.50 -4.90 20.28
CA PRO A 116 -34.72 -5.08 21.08
C PRO A 116 -35.08 -3.89 21.98
N ALA A 117 -34.09 -3.08 22.36
CA ALA A 117 -34.24 -1.90 23.22
C ALA A 117 -34.35 -0.57 22.43
N GLY A 118 -34.52 -0.63 21.11
CA GLY A 118 -34.57 0.54 20.23
C GLY A 118 -33.34 0.68 19.31
N THR A 119 -33.19 1.85 18.70
CA THR A 119 -32.07 2.16 17.81
C THR A 119 -30.83 2.55 18.61
N LYS A 120 -29.67 1.97 18.27
CA LYS A 120 -28.39 2.27 18.91
C LYS A 120 -27.31 2.52 17.85
N THR A 121 -26.53 3.58 18.03
CA THR A 121 -25.30 3.81 17.27
C THR A 121 -24.27 2.74 17.58
N THR A 122 -23.82 2.04 16.55
CA THR A 122 -22.91 0.89 16.62
C THR A 122 -21.72 1.15 15.70
N GLN A 123 -20.55 0.70 16.14
CA GLN A 123 -19.31 0.74 15.36
C GLN A 123 -18.99 -0.69 14.91
N THR A 124 -18.74 -0.86 13.62
CA THR A 124 -18.30 -2.12 13.03
C THR A 124 -16.93 -1.93 12.41
N ILE A 125 -16.00 -2.84 12.72
CA ILE A 125 -14.69 -2.90 12.08
C ILE A 125 -14.85 -3.78 10.84
N LEU A 126 -14.58 -3.20 9.67
CA LEU A 126 -14.61 -3.89 8.38
C LEU A 126 -13.25 -4.54 8.14
N GLY A 127 -13.23 -5.83 7.80
CA GLY A 127 -11.97 -6.53 7.55
C GLY A 127 -12.11 -8.04 7.57
N GLU A 128 -10.97 -8.72 7.51
CA GLU A 128 -10.87 -10.18 7.40
C GLU A 128 -11.38 -10.97 8.63
N HIS A 129 -11.62 -10.29 9.75
CA HIS A 129 -12.21 -10.91 10.94
C HIS A 129 -13.74 -11.04 10.85
N ASP A 130 -14.39 -10.28 9.97
CA ASP A 130 -15.78 -10.49 9.61
C ASP A 130 -15.85 -11.61 8.56
N ALA A 131 -16.67 -12.64 8.80
CA ALA A 131 -16.78 -13.78 7.89
C ALA A 131 -17.46 -13.44 6.56
N LEU A 132 -18.27 -12.38 6.52
CA LEU A 132 -19.00 -11.97 5.32
C LEU A 132 -18.19 -11.00 4.47
N TRP A 133 -17.40 -10.12 5.09
CA TRP A 133 -16.70 -9.04 4.38
C TRP A 133 -15.81 -9.52 3.21
N PRO A 134 -15.02 -10.61 3.33
CA PRO A 134 -14.22 -11.13 2.22
C PRO A 134 -15.02 -11.71 1.05
N ASP A 135 -16.28 -12.10 1.29
CA ASP A 135 -17.14 -12.79 0.32
C ASP A 135 -18.08 -11.82 -0.44
N LEU A 136 -18.11 -10.53 -0.07
CA LEU A 136 -18.97 -9.49 -0.63
C LEU A 136 -18.24 -8.66 -1.72
#